data_AF-A0A840XX11-F1
#
_entry.id   AF-A0A840XX11-F1
#
_cell.length_a   1.000
_cell.length_b   1.000
_cell.length_c   1.000
_cell.angle_alpha   90.00
_cell.angle_beta   90.00
_cell.angle_gamma   90.00
#
_symmetry.space_group_name_H-M   'P 1'
#
loop_
_entity.id
_entity.type
_entity.pdbx_description
1 polymer ?
#
loop_
_entity_poly.entity_id
_entity_poly.type
_entity_poly.pdbx_seq_one_letter_code
_entity_poly.pdbx_strand_id
1 'polypeptide(L)'
;MPRRGAPVLALLLAAPAAPALAQGGDPSFNLVNRSGTVIQELYVSSAQVQSWGGDLLGRDVLPSGRSYPVRLPQGQCVNDLRVVYEGGRSEERRGVDTCRLNEVVFGEPAGRSAGPGGGRGPAQSGETGNPSFNLVNRSNRTIQVLRASPSAENSWGEDRLGNEVVPPGGRFAVRLPLGDCTYDLRVEYDDRGAEERRGVNLCNLADVTFP
;
A
#
# COMPACT_ATOMS: atom_id res chain seq x y z
N MET A 1 -3.20 -81.95 -24.08
CA MET A 1 -3.99 -80.96 -24.85
C MET A 1 -5.09 -80.39 -23.94
N PRO A 2 -5.69 -79.23 -24.26
CA PRO A 2 -5.28 -77.83 -24.03
C PRO A 2 -5.94 -77.21 -22.79
N ARG A 3 -5.61 -75.96 -22.40
CA ARG A 3 -6.57 -74.84 -22.20
C ARG A 3 -5.95 -73.59 -21.52
N ARG A 4 -5.87 -72.52 -22.33
CA ARG A 4 -6.41 -71.16 -22.09
C ARG A 4 -5.98 -70.43 -20.80
N GLY A 5 -5.00 -69.54 -20.93
CA GLY A 5 -4.81 -68.39 -20.03
C GLY A 5 -5.65 -67.19 -20.50
N ALA A 6 -6.48 -66.63 -19.62
CA ALA A 6 -7.31 -65.46 -19.87
C ALA A 6 -6.53 -64.14 -19.60
N PRO A 7 -6.83 -63.03 -20.31
CA PRO A 7 -6.19 -61.75 -20.06
C PRO A 7 -6.90 -61.03 -18.90
N VAL A 8 -6.12 -60.48 -17.96
CA VAL A 8 -6.63 -59.58 -16.92
C VAL A 8 -6.54 -58.15 -17.45
N LEU A 9 -7.70 -57.56 -17.73
CA LEU A 9 -7.86 -56.16 -18.13
C LEU A 9 -7.80 -55.29 -16.88
N ALA A 10 -6.69 -54.56 -16.68
CA ALA A 10 -6.55 -53.60 -15.58
C ALA A 10 -7.31 -52.31 -15.93
N LEU A 11 -8.40 -52.06 -15.21
CA LEU A 11 -9.23 -50.86 -15.34
C LEU A 11 -8.53 -49.69 -14.61
N LEU A 12 -7.98 -48.73 -15.36
CA LEU A 12 -7.45 -47.47 -14.82
C LEU A 12 -8.61 -46.57 -14.40
N LEU A 13 -8.82 -46.45 -13.08
CA LEU A 13 -9.74 -45.47 -12.47
C LEU A 13 -9.13 -44.07 -12.60
N ALA A 14 -9.65 -43.26 -13.52
CA ALA A 14 -9.35 -41.84 -13.60
C ALA A 14 -10.03 -41.11 -12.44
N ALA A 15 -9.24 -40.56 -11.52
CA ALA A 15 -9.75 -39.71 -10.44
C ALA A 15 -10.22 -38.36 -11.02
N PRO A 16 -11.40 -37.84 -10.63
CA PRO A 16 -11.83 -36.51 -11.05
C PRO A 16 -10.95 -35.44 -10.37
N ALA A 17 -10.34 -34.57 -11.18
CA ALA A 17 -9.68 -33.37 -10.69
C ALA A 17 -10.75 -32.42 -10.13
N ALA A 18 -10.75 -32.20 -8.81
CA ALA A 18 -11.59 -31.18 -8.21
C ALA A 18 -11.15 -29.79 -8.70
N PRO A 19 -12.07 -28.88 -9.05
CA PRO A 19 -11.70 -27.51 -9.37
C PRO A 19 -11.08 -26.90 -8.12
N ALA A 20 -9.86 -26.36 -8.25
CA ALA A 20 -9.28 -25.51 -7.23
C ALA A 20 -10.19 -24.28 -7.10
N LEU A 21 -10.96 -24.19 -6.01
CA LEU A 21 -11.62 -22.96 -5.65
C LEU A 21 -10.51 -21.92 -5.46
N ALA A 22 -10.41 -20.96 -6.38
CA ALA A 22 -9.62 -19.76 -6.14
C ALA A 22 -10.12 -19.20 -4.81
N GLN A 23 -9.25 -19.17 -3.80
CA GLN A 23 -9.59 -18.58 -2.51
C GLN A 23 -9.75 -17.08 -2.75
N GLY A 24 -10.98 -16.69 -3.11
CA GLY A 24 -11.30 -15.33 -3.50
C GLY A 24 -11.21 -14.43 -2.28
N GLY A 25 -10.24 -13.53 -2.29
CA GLY A 25 -10.17 -12.41 -1.36
C GLY A 25 -10.69 -11.12 -2.01
N ASP A 26 -10.81 -10.06 -1.21
CA ASP A 26 -10.98 -8.70 -1.71
C ASP A 26 -9.60 -8.17 -2.13
N PRO A 27 -9.33 -7.98 -3.43
CA PRO A 27 -8.04 -7.50 -3.90
C PRO A 27 -7.98 -5.97 -3.95
N SER A 28 -9.00 -5.26 -3.43
CA SER A 28 -9.06 -3.79 -3.41
C SER A 28 -8.01 -3.18 -2.47
N PHE A 29 -7.42 -2.06 -2.88
CA PHE A 29 -6.38 -1.35 -2.13
C PHE A 29 -6.43 0.15 -2.43
N ASN A 30 -5.73 0.98 -1.66
CA ASN A 30 -5.49 2.38 -2.03
C ASN A 30 -4.17 2.52 -2.80
N LEU A 31 -4.21 3.06 -4.01
CA LEU A 31 -3.02 3.50 -4.74
C LEU A 31 -2.52 4.80 -4.11
N VAL A 32 -1.23 4.92 -3.78
CA VAL A 32 -0.63 6.14 -3.23
C VAL A 32 0.49 6.62 -4.15
N ASN A 33 0.41 7.88 -4.58
CA ASN A 33 1.46 8.47 -5.41
C ASN A 33 2.48 9.21 -4.55
N ARG A 34 3.73 8.72 -4.50
CA ARG A 34 4.86 9.37 -3.83
C ARG A 34 6.00 9.76 -4.77
N SER A 35 5.78 9.68 -6.07
CA SER A 35 6.81 9.87 -7.09
C SER A 35 7.31 11.30 -7.29
N GLY A 36 6.65 12.30 -6.69
CA GLY A 36 6.88 13.71 -7.01
C GLY A 36 6.34 14.14 -8.38
N THR A 37 5.71 13.23 -9.15
CA THR A 37 5.10 13.48 -10.46
C THR A 37 3.62 13.08 -10.43
N VAL A 38 2.74 13.72 -11.19
CA VAL A 38 1.32 13.30 -11.28
C VAL A 38 1.24 11.92 -11.94
N ILE A 39 0.41 11.01 -11.41
CA ILE A 39 0.03 9.78 -12.12
C ILE A 39 -1.21 10.10 -12.94
N GLN A 40 -1.14 9.87 -14.25
CA GLN A 40 -2.24 10.09 -15.19
C GLN A 40 -3.06 8.82 -15.44
N GLU A 41 -2.42 7.65 -15.38
CA GLU A 41 -3.09 6.37 -15.68
C GLU A 41 -2.71 5.30 -14.66
N LEU A 42 -3.66 4.45 -14.29
CA LEU A 42 -3.47 3.27 -13.46
C LEU A 42 -4.04 2.04 -14.17
N TYR A 43 -3.24 0.99 -14.27
CA TYR A 43 -3.67 -0.30 -14.78
C TYR A 43 -3.45 -1.39 -13.74
N VAL A 44 -4.44 -2.27 -13.61
CA VAL A 44 -4.32 -3.49 -12.79
C VAL A 44 -4.82 -4.66 -13.62
N SER A 45 -4.04 -5.74 -13.65
CA SER A 45 -4.42 -7.02 -14.26
C SER A 45 -4.04 -8.16 -13.34
N SER A 46 -4.72 -9.31 -13.46
CA SER A 46 -4.22 -10.52 -12.82
C SER A 46 -2.81 -10.83 -13.35
N ALA A 47 -1.91 -11.30 -12.48
CA ALA A 47 -0.54 -11.65 -12.87
C ALA A 47 -0.47 -12.80 -13.90
N GLN A 48 -1.59 -13.49 -14.16
CA GLN A 48 -1.71 -14.53 -15.20
C GLN A 48 -2.07 -13.95 -16.58
N VAL A 49 -2.46 -12.67 -16.64
CA VAL A 49 -2.90 -11.99 -17.86
C VAL A 49 -1.78 -11.07 -18.35
N GLN A 50 -1.36 -11.26 -19.60
CA GLN A 50 -0.25 -10.51 -20.18
C GLN A 50 -0.64 -9.11 -20.67
N SER A 51 -1.91 -8.91 -21.02
CA SER A 51 -2.44 -7.63 -21.49
C SER A 51 -2.97 -6.80 -20.33
N TRP A 52 -2.64 -5.51 -20.32
CA TRP A 52 -3.28 -4.53 -19.45
C TRP A 52 -4.75 -4.33 -19.81
N GLY A 53 -5.58 -4.10 -18.80
CA GLY A 53 -6.97 -3.69 -18.98
C GLY A 53 -7.10 -2.20 -19.32
N GLY A 54 -8.28 -1.63 -19.07
CA GLY A 54 -8.50 -0.18 -19.17
C GLY A 54 -7.86 0.58 -18.02
N ASP A 55 -7.61 1.87 -18.25
CA ASP A 55 -7.20 2.79 -17.18
C ASP A 55 -8.31 2.93 -16.13
N LEU A 56 -7.92 2.74 -14.87
CA LEU A 56 -8.79 2.77 -13.71
C LEU A 56 -8.98 4.18 -13.14
N LEU A 57 -8.13 5.16 -13.48
CA LEU A 57 -8.36 6.57 -13.13
C LEU A 57 -9.36 7.23 -14.09
N GLY A 58 -9.39 6.79 -15.35
CA GLY A 58 -10.36 7.21 -16.36
C GLY A 58 -10.09 8.63 -16.84
N ARG A 59 -10.79 9.61 -16.28
CA ARG A 59 -10.56 11.04 -16.59
C ARG A 59 -9.87 11.78 -15.44
N ASP A 60 -9.75 11.14 -14.28
CA ASP A 60 -9.09 11.71 -13.13
C ASP A 60 -7.58 11.52 -13.23
N VAL A 61 -6.85 12.25 -12.39
CA VAL A 61 -5.41 12.07 -12.21
C VAL A 61 -5.13 11.97 -10.72
N LEU A 62 -3.99 11.37 -10.36
CA LEU A 62 -3.55 11.26 -8.98
C LEU A 62 -2.29 12.10 -8.75
N PRO A 63 -2.41 13.32 -8.19
CA PRO A 63 -1.26 14.15 -7.83
C PRO A 63 -0.34 13.48 -6.81
N SER A 64 0.93 13.87 -6.78
CA SER A 64 1.87 13.41 -5.75
C SER A 64 1.37 13.77 -4.34
N GLY A 65 1.57 12.86 -3.38
CA GLY A 65 1.11 12.96 -2.00
C GLY A 65 -0.38 12.66 -1.81
N ARG A 66 -1.07 12.12 -2.82
CA ARG A 66 -2.49 11.74 -2.75
C ARG A 66 -2.66 10.23 -2.88
N SER A 67 -3.82 9.75 -2.45
CA SER A 67 -4.25 8.37 -2.63
C SER A 67 -5.56 8.27 -3.42
N TYR A 68 -5.74 7.13 -4.09
CA TYR A 68 -6.93 6.78 -4.87
C TYR A 68 -7.42 5.37 -4.48
N PRO A 69 -8.70 5.21 -4.09
CA PRO A 69 -9.24 3.90 -3.74
C PRO A 69 -9.49 3.06 -5.00
N VAL A 70 -8.72 1.99 -5.17
CA VAL A 70 -8.87 1.03 -6.26
C VAL A 70 -9.84 -0.06 -5.82
N ARG A 71 -10.97 -0.18 -6.52
CA ARG A 71 -11.98 -1.20 -6.24
C ARG A 71 -11.95 -2.27 -7.32
N LEU A 72 -11.64 -3.49 -6.91
CA LEU A 72 -11.54 -4.63 -7.81
C LEU A 72 -12.62 -5.66 -7.49
N PRO A 73 -13.09 -6.43 -8.48
CA PRO A 73 -13.98 -7.54 -8.22
C PRO A 73 -13.29 -8.57 -7.32
N GLN A 74 -14.07 -9.24 -6.47
CA GLN A 74 -13.59 -10.34 -5.64
C GLN A 74 -12.95 -11.42 -6.53
N GLY A 75 -11.83 -12.01 -6.08
CA GLY A 75 -11.18 -13.06 -6.86
C GLY A 75 -9.68 -13.14 -6.67
N GLN A 76 -8.94 -13.01 -7.76
CA GLN A 76 -7.49 -13.24 -7.79
C GLN A 76 -6.74 -12.18 -6.99
N CYS A 77 -5.93 -12.64 -6.03
CA CYS A 77 -5.16 -11.77 -5.16
C CYS A 77 -3.83 -11.32 -5.74
N VAL A 78 -3.25 -12.10 -6.65
CA VAL A 78 -1.94 -11.79 -7.24
C VAL A 78 -2.15 -11.00 -8.54
N ASN A 79 -1.79 -9.73 -8.48
CA ASN A 79 -2.03 -8.75 -9.54
C ASN A 79 -0.74 -8.06 -9.97
N ASP A 80 -0.68 -7.71 -11.25
CA ASP A 80 0.29 -6.80 -11.80
C ASP A 80 -0.31 -5.40 -11.79
N LEU A 81 0.52 -4.39 -11.48
CA LEU A 81 0.14 -2.99 -11.44
C LEU A 81 1.06 -2.17 -12.33
N ARG A 82 0.51 -1.19 -13.01
CA ARG A 82 1.27 -0.20 -13.79
C ARG A 82 0.69 1.17 -13.58
N VAL A 83 1.56 2.16 -13.41
CA VAL A 83 1.20 3.57 -13.41
C VAL A 83 1.91 4.27 -14.56
N VAL A 84 1.23 5.22 -15.19
CA VAL A 84 1.84 6.14 -16.16
C VAL A 84 1.82 7.53 -15.55
N TYR A 85 3.00 8.12 -15.44
CA TYR A 85 3.20 9.46 -14.92
C TYR A 85 2.97 10.50 -16.01
N GLU A 86 2.72 11.74 -15.58
CA GLU A 86 2.82 12.90 -16.45
C GLU A 86 4.18 12.93 -17.17
N GLY A 87 4.14 13.12 -18.48
CA GLY A 87 5.31 13.00 -19.36
C GLY A 87 5.56 11.58 -19.91
N GLY A 88 4.71 10.60 -19.58
CA GLY A 88 4.66 9.29 -20.23
C GLY A 88 5.61 8.23 -19.66
N ARG A 89 6.44 8.56 -18.65
CA ARG A 89 7.22 7.56 -17.90
C ARG A 89 6.25 6.61 -17.20
N SER A 90 6.56 5.31 -17.17
CA SER A 90 5.78 4.34 -16.40
C SER A 90 6.60 3.57 -15.37
N GLU A 91 5.94 3.10 -14.31
CA GLU A 91 6.48 2.16 -13.33
C GLU A 91 5.55 0.95 -13.24
N GLU A 92 6.11 -0.25 -13.16
CA GLU A 92 5.36 -1.50 -13.05
C GLU A 92 5.77 -2.27 -11.80
N ARG A 93 4.79 -2.94 -11.19
CA ARG A 93 4.99 -3.89 -10.08
C ARG A 93 4.28 -5.18 -10.44
N ARG A 94 5.04 -6.27 -10.56
CA ARG A 94 4.55 -7.58 -11.00
C ARG A 94 4.35 -8.52 -9.81
N GLY A 95 3.32 -9.35 -9.85
CA GLY A 95 3.10 -10.43 -8.88
C GLY A 95 2.76 -9.95 -7.46
N VAL A 96 2.07 -8.82 -7.32
CA VAL A 96 1.73 -8.23 -6.02
C VAL A 96 0.50 -8.94 -5.44
N ASP A 97 0.61 -9.46 -4.21
CA ASP A 97 -0.51 -10.06 -3.47
C ASP A 97 -1.37 -8.96 -2.83
N THR A 98 -2.31 -8.39 -3.58
CA THR A 98 -3.11 -7.23 -3.16
C THR A 98 -4.15 -7.56 -2.09
N CYS A 99 -4.59 -8.81 -1.95
CA CYS A 99 -5.50 -9.20 -0.86
C CYS A 99 -4.86 -9.08 0.54
N ARG A 100 -3.53 -9.01 0.59
CA ARG A 100 -2.78 -8.81 1.84
C ARG A 100 -2.37 -7.36 2.07
N LEU A 101 -2.71 -6.47 1.14
CA LEU A 101 -2.29 -5.08 1.15
C LEU A 101 -3.53 -4.19 1.20
N ASN A 102 -3.54 -3.28 2.17
CA ASN A 102 -4.52 -2.20 2.15
C ASN A 102 -4.10 -1.09 1.16
N GLU A 103 -2.81 -0.98 0.86
CA GLU A 103 -2.24 0.13 0.08
C GLU A 103 -1.07 -0.34 -0.80
N VAL A 104 -0.93 0.31 -1.96
CA VAL A 104 0.21 0.16 -2.86
C VAL A 104 0.77 1.54 -3.19
N VAL A 105 2.02 1.76 -2.81
CA VAL A 105 2.72 3.04 -3.00
C VAL A 105 3.52 2.99 -4.30
N PHE A 106 3.54 4.07 -5.07
CA PHE A 106 4.39 4.23 -6.26
C PHE A 106 5.33 5.43 -6.12
N GLY A 107 6.54 5.34 -6.68
CA GLY A 107 7.51 6.43 -6.64
C GLY A 107 8.44 6.46 -5.43
N GLU A 108 8.60 5.35 -4.71
CA GLU A 108 9.74 5.14 -3.82
C GLU A 108 11.01 4.82 -4.64
N PRO A 109 12.23 5.15 -4.15
CA PRO A 109 13.45 4.75 -4.83
C PRO A 109 13.45 3.22 -5.02
N ALA A 110 13.74 2.78 -6.25
CA ALA A 110 13.77 1.36 -6.61
C ALA A 110 14.86 0.62 -5.79
N GLY A 111 14.48 0.10 -4.63
CA GLY A 111 15.39 -0.57 -3.71
C GLY A 111 14.74 -1.42 -2.64
N ARG A 112 13.41 -1.38 -2.48
CA ARG A 112 12.71 -2.20 -1.48
C ARG A 112 11.42 -2.77 -2.04
N SER A 113 11.56 -3.69 -3.00
CA SER A 113 10.52 -4.67 -3.27
C SER A 113 10.26 -5.43 -1.97
N ALA A 114 9.10 -5.19 -1.35
CA ALA A 114 8.61 -5.94 -0.21
C ALA A 114 8.35 -7.39 -0.63
N GLY A 115 9.40 -8.22 -0.58
CA GLY A 115 9.27 -9.67 -0.46
C GLY A 115 9.02 -10.03 1.01
N PRO A 116 8.27 -11.11 1.32
CA PRO A 116 8.12 -11.59 2.67
C PRO A 116 9.40 -12.32 3.08
N GLY A 117 10.33 -11.60 3.70
CA GLY A 117 11.58 -12.15 4.22
C GLY A 117 12.05 -11.34 5.42
N GLY A 118 11.83 -11.88 6.62
CA GLY A 118 12.24 -11.25 7.87
C GLY A 118 13.76 -11.07 7.96
N GLY A 119 14.17 -9.89 8.39
CA GLY A 119 15.54 -9.59 8.75
C GLY A 119 15.59 -8.40 9.69
N ARG A 120 15.88 -8.64 10.97
CA ARG A 120 16.31 -7.61 11.91
C ARG A 120 17.66 -7.06 11.43
N GLY A 121 17.63 -5.91 10.76
CA GLY A 121 18.80 -5.06 10.53
C GLY A 121 18.86 -3.96 11.61
N PRO A 122 20.07 -3.46 11.94
CA PRO A 122 20.23 -2.38 12.91
C PRO A 122 19.61 -1.09 12.35
N ALA A 123 19.16 -0.21 13.25
CA ALA A 123 18.57 1.09 12.92
C ALA A 123 19.45 1.84 11.89
N GLN A 124 18.93 1.97 10.67
CA GLN A 124 19.60 2.71 9.60
C GLN A 124 19.36 4.20 9.83
N SER A 125 20.40 4.90 10.24
CA SER A 125 20.49 6.34 10.13
C SER A 125 20.43 6.75 8.65
N GLY A 126 19.45 7.60 8.33
CA GLY A 126 19.43 8.43 7.12
C GLY A 126 18.89 7.76 5.85
N GLU A 127 17.79 7.01 5.93
CA GLU A 127 16.98 6.83 4.71
C GLU A 127 16.37 8.19 4.35
N THR A 128 16.60 8.64 3.11
CA THR A 128 16.02 9.87 2.59
C THR A 128 14.95 9.54 1.55
N GLY A 129 13.83 10.25 1.60
CA GLY A 129 12.67 9.98 0.77
C GLY A 129 11.56 11.00 0.96
N ASN A 130 10.32 10.60 0.67
CA ASN A 130 9.12 11.41 0.88
C ASN A 130 8.41 10.95 2.16
N PRO A 131 8.52 11.70 3.28
CA PRO A 131 7.87 11.34 4.54
C PRO A 131 6.40 11.76 4.61
N SER A 132 5.79 12.27 3.53
CA SER A 132 4.36 12.67 3.53
C SER A 132 3.43 11.47 3.71
N PHE A 133 2.38 11.63 4.53
CA PHE A 133 1.46 10.55 4.93
C PHE A 133 0.03 11.09 5.12
N ASN A 134 -0.98 10.22 5.23
CA ASN A 134 -2.32 10.60 5.70
C ASN A 134 -2.44 10.34 7.20
N LEU A 135 -2.76 11.37 7.95
CA LEU A 135 -3.21 11.24 9.34
C LEU A 135 -4.63 10.65 9.33
N VAL A 136 -4.85 9.56 10.06
CA VAL A 136 -6.16 8.92 10.22
C VAL A 136 -6.54 8.94 11.70
N ASN A 137 -7.67 9.55 12.02
CA ASN A 137 -8.19 9.60 13.38
C ASN A 137 -9.21 8.48 13.60
N ARG A 138 -8.83 7.41 14.31
CA ARG A 138 -9.75 6.33 14.75
C ARG A 138 -10.20 6.50 16.20
N SER A 139 -9.76 7.56 16.87
CA SER A 139 -10.22 7.91 18.20
C SER A 139 -11.62 8.50 18.20
N ASN A 140 -12.19 8.66 19.38
CA ASN A 140 -13.45 9.37 19.61
C ASN A 140 -13.27 10.87 19.91
N ARG A 141 -12.06 11.41 19.75
CA ARG A 141 -11.70 12.82 20.02
C ARG A 141 -11.26 13.52 18.75
N THR A 142 -11.42 14.84 18.68
CA THR A 142 -10.95 15.60 17.52
C THR A 142 -9.47 15.91 17.65
N ILE A 143 -8.66 15.58 16.65
CA ILE A 143 -7.26 16.02 16.61
C ILE A 143 -7.22 17.47 16.13
N GLN A 144 -6.67 18.36 16.95
CA GLN A 144 -6.58 19.79 16.65
C GLN A 144 -5.16 20.22 16.24
N VAL A 145 -4.14 19.48 16.66
CA VAL A 145 -2.74 19.77 16.33
C VAL A 145 -2.05 18.48 15.93
N LEU A 146 -1.26 18.53 14.85
CA LEU A 146 -0.31 17.49 14.50
C LEU A 146 1.07 18.12 14.34
N ARG A 147 2.02 17.71 15.17
CA ARG A 147 3.44 18.05 15.01
C ARG A 147 4.20 16.87 14.44
N ALA A 148 5.11 17.15 13.52
CA ALA A 148 5.95 16.17 12.87
C ALA A 148 7.35 16.77 12.62
N SER A 149 8.36 16.17 13.22
CA SER A 149 9.77 16.55 13.05
C SER A 149 10.64 15.32 12.80
N PRO A 150 11.76 15.45 12.05
CA PRO A 150 12.75 14.39 11.97
C PRO A 150 13.21 13.98 13.37
N SER A 151 13.34 12.67 13.63
CA SER A 151 13.73 12.15 14.94
C SER A 151 15.15 12.54 15.38
N ALA A 152 15.96 13.08 14.46
CA ALA A 152 17.26 13.67 14.78
C ALA A 152 17.15 15.06 15.43
N GLU A 153 16.00 15.71 15.33
CA GLU A 153 15.73 17.00 15.95
C GLU A 153 15.22 16.85 17.39
N ASN A 154 15.63 17.77 18.26
CA ASN A 154 15.19 17.79 19.67
C ASN A 154 13.89 18.59 19.89
N SER A 155 13.19 18.96 18.81
CA SER A 155 11.97 19.76 18.87
C SER A 155 10.88 19.14 18.02
N TRP A 156 9.61 19.37 18.37
CA TRP A 156 8.45 18.83 17.65
C TRP A 156 8.15 19.56 16.33
N GLY A 157 8.75 20.74 16.11
CA GLY A 157 8.45 21.58 14.96
C GLY A 157 7.06 22.22 15.01
N GLU A 158 6.65 22.77 13.87
CA GLU A 158 5.38 23.47 13.68
C GLU A 158 4.18 22.52 13.58
N ASP A 159 2.98 23.09 13.77
CA ASP A 159 1.75 22.37 13.50
C ASP A 159 1.55 22.18 11.98
N ARG A 160 1.19 20.95 11.60
CA ARG A 160 0.99 20.52 10.22
C ARG A 160 -0.47 20.60 9.79
N LEU A 161 -1.42 20.85 10.71
CA LEU A 161 -2.84 21.04 10.39
C LEU A 161 -3.18 22.52 10.13
N GLY A 162 -2.51 23.45 10.82
CA GLY A 162 -2.76 24.88 10.70
C GLY A 162 -4.09 25.26 11.36
N ASN A 163 -5.08 25.65 10.55
CA ASN A 163 -6.43 25.96 11.05
C ASN A 163 -7.41 24.78 10.88
N GLU A 164 -6.96 23.68 10.27
CA GLU A 164 -7.77 22.49 10.04
C GLU A 164 -7.80 21.59 11.27
N VAL A 165 -8.82 20.74 11.38
CA VAL A 165 -8.93 19.71 12.44
C VAL A 165 -9.31 18.37 11.84
N VAL A 166 -8.96 17.27 12.52
CA VAL A 166 -9.31 15.91 12.08
C VAL A 166 -10.32 15.31 13.06
N PRO A 167 -11.63 15.31 12.74
CA PRO A 167 -12.66 14.73 13.61
C PRO A 167 -12.54 13.20 13.72
N PRO A 168 -13.24 12.55 14.66
CA PRO A 168 -13.35 11.09 14.73
C PRO A 168 -13.72 10.45 13.37
N GLY A 169 -12.99 9.43 12.96
CA GLY A 169 -13.12 8.78 11.64
C GLY A 169 -12.53 9.59 10.46
N GLY A 170 -12.04 10.80 10.72
CA GLY A 170 -11.49 11.71 9.73
C GLY A 170 -10.12 11.29 9.20
N ARG A 171 -9.75 11.89 8.06
CA ARG A 171 -8.43 11.75 7.45
C ARG A 171 -7.90 13.09 6.97
N PHE A 172 -6.59 13.31 7.07
CA PHE A 172 -5.94 14.54 6.60
C PHE A 172 -4.60 14.23 5.93
N ALA A 173 -4.37 14.80 4.75
CA ALA A 173 -3.13 14.59 4.00
C ALA A 173 -2.03 15.53 4.50
N VAL A 174 -1.03 14.96 5.18
CA VAL A 174 0.11 15.67 5.75
C VAL A 174 1.23 15.72 4.73
N ARG A 175 1.61 16.94 4.34
CA ARG A 175 2.71 17.17 3.39
C ARG A 175 3.96 17.58 4.13
N LEU A 176 5.04 16.84 3.92
CA LEU A 176 6.34 17.09 4.50
C LEU A 176 7.39 17.27 3.39
N PRO A 177 8.44 18.08 3.63
CA PRO A 177 9.55 18.19 2.70
C PRO A 177 10.20 16.82 2.45
N LEU A 178 10.76 16.62 1.26
CA LEU A 178 11.64 15.49 1.00
C LEU A 178 12.87 15.58 1.92
N GLY A 179 13.32 14.46 2.45
CA GLY A 179 14.39 14.44 3.43
C GLY A 179 14.41 13.14 4.22
N ASP A 180 14.76 13.21 5.51
CA ASP A 180 14.80 12.05 6.39
C ASP A 180 13.47 11.26 6.38
N CYS A 181 13.54 9.98 6.68
CA CYS A 181 12.36 9.13 6.76
C CYS A 181 11.88 8.87 8.18
N THR A 182 12.76 9.03 9.17
CA THR A 182 12.47 8.73 10.57
C THR A 182 11.99 9.99 11.28
N TYR A 183 10.74 9.98 11.74
CA TYR A 183 10.07 11.13 12.33
C TYR A 183 9.47 10.83 13.70
N ASP A 184 9.43 11.87 14.52
CA ASP A 184 8.67 11.93 15.75
C ASP A 184 7.37 12.69 15.49
N LEU A 185 6.24 12.09 15.86
CA LEU A 185 4.90 12.61 15.70
C LEU A 185 4.26 12.87 17.06
N ARG A 186 3.53 13.98 17.16
CA ARG A 186 2.71 14.30 18.33
C ARG A 186 1.38 14.85 17.88
N VAL A 187 0.30 14.25 18.38
CA VAL A 187 -1.06 14.78 18.20
C VAL A 187 -1.56 15.38 19.50
N GLU A 188 -2.32 16.46 19.42
CA GLU A 188 -3.06 17.02 20.53
C GLU A 188 -4.56 17.05 20.19
N TYR A 189 -5.36 16.58 21.13
CA TYR A 189 -6.80 16.44 20.99
C TYR A 189 -7.53 17.65 21.56
N ASP A 190 -8.82 17.77 21.22
CA ASP A 190 -9.74 18.81 21.71
C ASP A 190 -9.93 18.83 23.24
N ASP A 191 -9.67 17.71 23.92
CA ASP A 191 -9.70 17.58 25.38
C ASP A 191 -8.36 17.95 26.06
N ARG A 192 -7.38 18.47 25.31
CA ARG A 192 -5.99 18.72 25.71
C ARG A 192 -5.17 17.45 25.99
N GLY A 193 -5.69 16.28 25.68
CA GLY A 193 -4.91 15.05 25.65
C GLY A 193 -3.87 15.07 24.53
N ALA A 194 -2.79 14.30 24.67
CA ALA A 194 -1.79 14.16 23.63
C ALA A 194 -1.28 12.72 23.51
N GLU A 195 -0.92 12.32 22.31
CA GLU A 195 -0.22 11.05 22.03
C GLU A 195 1.04 11.33 21.22
N GLU A 196 2.13 10.68 21.59
CA GLU A 196 3.43 10.79 20.92
C GLU A 196 3.83 9.44 20.31
N ARG A 197 4.43 9.48 19.12
CA ARG A 197 5.07 8.33 18.48
C ARG A 197 6.43 8.74 17.97
N ARG A 198 7.48 8.06 18.42
CA ARG A 198 8.86 8.41 18.08
C ARG A 198 9.51 7.38 17.19
N GLY A 199 10.44 7.81 16.35
CA GLY A 199 11.22 6.93 15.47
C GLY A 199 10.40 6.28 14.37
N VAL A 200 9.33 6.92 13.92
CA VAL A 200 8.42 6.36 12.91
C VAL A 200 9.05 6.52 11.53
N ASN A 201 9.27 5.43 10.79
CA ASN A 201 9.71 5.51 9.40
C ASN A 201 8.53 5.83 8.49
N LEU A 202 8.32 7.11 8.18
CA LEU A 202 7.20 7.62 7.37
C LEU A 202 7.35 7.33 5.88
N CYS A 203 8.58 7.16 5.39
CA CYS A 203 8.78 6.78 3.99
C CYS A 203 8.14 5.41 3.69
N ASN A 204 8.04 4.52 4.69
CA ASN A 204 7.39 3.22 4.53
C ASN A 204 5.90 3.22 4.95
N LEU A 205 5.35 4.36 5.39
CA LEU A 205 3.99 4.42 5.94
C LEU A 205 3.15 5.48 5.22
N ALA A 206 2.18 5.04 4.41
CA ALA A 206 1.23 5.92 3.75
C ALA A 206 0.17 6.48 4.71
N ASP A 207 -0.30 5.68 5.66
CA ASP A 207 -1.24 6.11 6.70
C ASP A 207 -0.63 6.02 8.11
N VAL A 208 -0.83 7.05 8.92
CA VAL A 208 -0.54 7.01 10.35
C VAL A 208 -1.87 7.15 11.11
N THR A 209 -2.25 6.07 11.78
CA THR A 209 -3.52 6.00 12.53
C THR A 209 -3.34 6.23 14.02
N PHE A 210 -4.13 7.13 14.60
CA PHE A 210 -4.25 7.34 16.04
C PHE A 210 -5.59 6.79 16.56
N PRO A 211 -5.59 5.84 17.52
CA PRO A 211 -6.79 5.18 18.04
C PRO A 211 -7.47 5.90 19.21
#